data_AF-A0A8T6BVU5-F1
#
_entry.id   AF-A0A8T6BVU5-F1
#
_cell.length_a   1.000
_cell.length_b   1.000
_cell.length_c   1.000
_cell.angle_alpha   90.00
_cell.angle_beta   90.00
_cell.angle_gamma   90.00
#
_symmetry.space_group_name_H-M   'P 1'
#
loop_
_entity.id
_entity.type
_entity.pdbx_description
1 polymer ?
#
loop_
_entity_poly.entity_id
_entity_poly.type
_entity_poly.pdbx_seq_one_letter_code
_entity_poly.pdbx_strand_id
1 'polypeptide(L)'
;MSVLRSLLTAGVLASGLLWSLNGITATPAAQASGDRYEVTQQRNPDAACLDCHKPDTEGMHGKHASVINPNNKLPVTCTNCHGQPSPQHREGVKDV
;
A
#
# COMPACT_ATOMS: atom_id res chain seq x y z
N MET A 1 -41.64 -11.12 -25.59
CA MET A 1 -40.89 -10.14 -24.77
C MET A 1 -40.16 -10.75 -23.56
N SER A 2 -40.68 -11.80 -22.91
CA SER A 2 -40.03 -12.39 -21.72
C SER A 2 -38.73 -13.17 -22.04
N VAL A 3 -38.73 -13.95 -23.12
CA VAL A 3 -37.59 -14.81 -23.51
C VAL A 3 -36.36 -13.97 -23.90
N LEU A 4 -36.55 -12.88 -24.62
CA LEU A 4 -35.47 -11.98 -25.06
C LEU A 4 -34.82 -11.26 -23.87
N ARG A 5 -35.62 -10.86 -22.86
CA ARG A 5 -35.11 -10.28 -21.61
C ARG A 5 -34.30 -11.29 -20.79
N SER A 6 -34.75 -12.55 -20.76
CA SER A 6 -34.05 -13.63 -20.05
C SER A 6 -32.71 -14.01 -20.69
N LEU A 7 -32.62 -13.96 -22.03
CA LEU A 7 -31.36 -14.22 -22.74
C LEU A 7 -30.34 -13.09 -22.51
N LEU A 8 -30.81 -11.84 -22.46
CA LEU A 8 -29.96 -10.69 -22.19
C LEU A 8 -29.41 -10.68 -20.76
N THR A 9 -30.24 -11.00 -19.75
CA THR A 9 -29.77 -11.08 -18.35
C THR A 9 -28.83 -12.26 -18.13
N ALA A 10 -29.08 -13.42 -18.74
CA ALA A 10 -28.16 -14.56 -18.69
C ALA A 10 -26.81 -14.23 -19.34
N GLY A 11 -26.81 -13.52 -20.47
CA GLY A 11 -25.60 -13.06 -21.15
C GLY A 11 -24.75 -12.13 -20.28
N VAL A 12 -25.36 -11.12 -19.66
CA VAL A 12 -24.65 -10.15 -18.80
C VAL A 12 -24.02 -10.83 -17.57
N LEU A 13 -24.73 -11.77 -16.93
CA LEU A 13 -24.19 -12.52 -15.79
C LEU A 13 -23.03 -13.43 -16.19
N ALA A 14 -23.14 -14.13 -17.33
CA ALA A 14 -22.08 -15.00 -17.83
C ALA A 14 -20.82 -14.21 -18.21
N SER A 15 -20.97 -13.06 -18.88
CA SER A 15 -19.86 -12.19 -19.26
C SER A 15 -19.17 -11.54 -18.05
N GLY A 16 -19.94 -11.15 -17.02
CA GLY A 16 -19.38 -10.63 -15.77
C GLY A 16 -18.53 -11.66 -15.02
N LEU A 17 -19.00 -12.91 -14.97
CA LEU A 17 -18.27 -14.00 -14.32
C LEU A 17 -16.94 -14.30 -15.03
N LEU A 18 -16.93 -14.31 -16.37
CA LEU A 18 -15.73 -14.54 -17.17
C LEU A 18 -14.64 -13.46 -16.98
N TRP A 19 -15.02 -12.20 -16.74
CA TRP A 19 -14.04 -11.14 -16.46
C TRP A 19 -13.45 -11.23 -15.05
N SER A 20 -14.22 -11.70 -14.07
CA SER A 20 -13.76 -11.84 -12.67
C SER A 20 -12.75 -12.99 -12.43
N LEU A 21 -12.57 -13.93 -13.37
CA LEU A 21 -11.67 -15.08 -13.19
C LEU A 21 -10.21 -14.84 -13.62
N ASN A 22 -9.89 -13.72 -14.27
CA ASN A 22 -8.52 -13.44 -14.75
C ASN A 22 -7.49 -13.17 -13.63
N GLY A 23 -7.89 -13.21 -12.36
CA GLY A 23 -7.02 -12.93 -11.20
C GLY A 23 -6.55 -14.15 -10.40
N ILE A 24 -6.96 -15.38 -10.73
CA ILE A 24 -6.80 -16.55 -9.82
C ILE A 24 -5.75 -17.58 -10.31
N THR A 25 -5.16 -17.41 -11.50
CA THR A 25 -4.26 -18.44 -12.09
C THR A 25 -2.77 -18.26 -11.79
N ALA A 26 -2.38 -17.37 -10.88
CA ALA A 26 -0.99 -17.32 -10.42
C ALA A 26 -0.77 -18.34 -9.29
N THR A 27 -0.66 -19.62 -9.64
CA THR A 27 -0.02 -20.59 -8.74
C THR A 27 1.43 -20.12 -8.57
N PRO A 28 1.91 -19.79 -7.35
CA PRO A 28 3.31 -19.44 -7.18
C PRO A 28 4.12 -20.67 -7.57
N ALA A 29 4.95 -20.55 -8.62
CA ALA A 29 5.98 -21.55 -8.86
C ALA A 29 6.81 -21.66 -7.59
N ALA A 30 7.06 -22.88 -7.11
CA ALA A 30 7.93 -23.10 -5.97
C ALA A 30 9.31 -22.52 -6.31
N GLN A 31 9.62 -21.34 -5.79
CA GLN A 31 10.89 -20.70 -5.99
C GLN A 31 11.96 -21.51 -5.27
N ALA A 32 12.96 -21.96 -6.03
CA ALA A 32 14.14 -22.61 -5.48
C ALA A 32 14.72 -21.72 -4.38
N SER A 33 14.86 -22.29 -3.19
CA SER A 33 15.35 -21.62 -2.00
C SER A 33 16.83 -21.26 -2.21
N GLY A 34 17.08 -20.06 -2.75
CA GLY A 34 18.43 -19.58 -3.07
C GLY A 34 18.51 -18.06 -3.12
N ASP A 35 17.50 -17.40 -3.66
CA ASP A 35 17.43 -15.94 -3.71
C ASP A 35 16.45 -15.41 -2.67
N ARG A 36 16.97 -14.63 -1.72
CA ARG A 36 16.11 -13.88 -0.79
C ARG A 36 15.25 -12.94 -1.62
N TYR A 37 13.94 -12.94 -1.36
CA TYR A 37 13.04 -11.97 -1.95
C TYR A 37 13.49 -10.55 -1.57
N GLU A 38 13.76 -9.71 -2.58
CA GLU A 38 13.97 -8.28 -2.37
C GLU A 38 12.60 -7.63 -2.13
N VAL A 39 12.31 -7.32 -0.86
CA VAL A 39 11.08 -6.64 -0.46
C VAL A 39 11.29 -5.14 -0.62
N THR A 40 10.75 -4.57 -1.69
CA THR A 40 10.66 -3.11 -1.84
C THR A 40 9.35 -2.61 -1.25
N GLN A 41 9.40 -1.48 -0.56
CA GLN A 41 8.20 -0.92 0.05
C GLN A 41 7.28 -0.35 -1.04
N GLN A 42 6.12 -0.96 -1.24
CA GLN A 42 5.19 -0.63 -2.33
C GLN A 42 4.54 0.76 -2.19
N ARG A 43 4.54 1.36 -0.99
CA ARG A 43 3.96 2.69 -0.72
C ARG A 43 4.89 3.51 0.16
N ASN A 44 4.98 4.82 -0.08
CA ASN A 44 5.72 5.74 0.78
C ASN A 44 5.08 5.72 2.20
N PRO A 45 5.83 5.33 3.26
CA PRO A 45 5.30 5.26 4.62
C PRO A 45 4.94 6.66 5.16
N ASP A 46 5.58 7.69 4.65
CA ASP A 46 5.41 9.07 5.11
C ASP A 46 4.20 9.75 4.46
N ALA A 47 3.60 9.13 3.43
CA ALA A 47 2.44 9.69 2.73
C ALA A 47 1.29 10.03 3.69
N ALA A 48 1.01 9.15 4.66
CA ALA A 48 -0.05 9.38 5.65
C ALA A 48 0.23 10.59 6.56
N CYS A 49 1.50 10.88 6.85
CA CYS A 49 1.89 12.07 7.60
C CYS A 49 1.70 13.33 6.75
N LEU A 50 2.10 13.24 5.47
CA LEU A 50 2.08 14.35 4.51
C LEU A 50 0.69 14.67 3.96
N ASP A 51 -0.32 13.85 4.24
CA ASP A 51 -1.72 14.18 3.96
C ASP A 51 -2.21 15.39 4.78
N CYS A 52 -1.55 15.66 5.92
CA CYS A 52 -1.85 16.81 6.78
C CYS A 52 -0.65 17.76 6.94
N HIS A 53 0.57 17.22 7.03
CA HIS A 53 1.79 18.02 7.15
C HIS A 53 2.29 18.49 5.78
N LYS A 54 2.68 19.76 5.71
CA LYS A 54 3.11 20.43 4.49
C LYS A 54 4.45 19.85 4.01
N PRO A 55 4.53 19.24 2.82
CA PRO A 55 5.73 18.54 2.38
C PRO A 55 6.97 19.43 2.24
N ASP A 56 6.82 20.72 1.96
CA ASP A 56 7.90 21.68 1.76
C ASP A 56 8.53 22.17 3.06
N THR A 57 7.78 22.22 4.16
CA THR A 57 8.28 22.69 5.46
C THR A 57 8.42 21.59 6.50
N GLU A 58 7.55 20.59 6.47
CA GLU A 58 7.44 19.53 7.48
C GLU A 58 7.85 18.16 6.92
N GLY A 59 8.07 18.06 5.61
CA GLY A 59 8.70 16.90 5.00
C GLY A 59 10.14 16.70 5.46
N MET A 60 10.62 15.47 5.31
CA MET A 60 12.01 15.14 5.62
C MET A 60 12.93 15.73 4.55
N HIS A 61 13.63 16.80 4.90
CA HIS A 61 14.62 17.45 4.03
C HIS A 61 16.05 17.23 4.57
N GLY A 62 17.04 17.35 3.69
CA GLY A 62 18.45 17.22 4.05
C GLY A 62 18.91 15.76 4.13
N LYS A 63 19.84 15.46 5.04
CA LYS A 63 20.56 14.17 5.03
C LYS A 63 19.65 12.97 5.30
N HIS A 64 18.70 13.08 6.21
CA HIS A 64 17.85 11.95 6.58
C HIS A 64 16.92 11.48 5.44
N ALA A 65 16.63 12.37 4.47
CA ALA A 65 15.80 12.04 3.30
C ALA A 65 16.44 11.00 2.36
N SER A 66 17.75 10.77 2.47
CA SER A 66 18.50 9.90 1.56
C SER A 66 19.31 8.81 2.25
N VAL A 67 19.13 8.61 3.56
CA VAL A 67 19.86 7.56 4.31
C VAL A 67 18.98 6.36 4.61
N ILE A 68 19.65 5.23 4.81
CA ILE A 68 19.04 3.97 5.17
C ILE A 68 19.07 3.82 6.70
N ASN A 69 17.94 3.47 7.27
CA ASN A 69 17.83 3.14 8.69
C ASN A 69 18.65 1.87 8.98
N PRO A 70 19.64 1.93 9.88
CA PRO A 70 20.53 0.79 10.14
C PRO A 70 19.82 -0.40 10.79
N ASN A 71 18.66 -0.20 11.41
CA ASN A 71 17.93 -1.22 12.15
C ASN A 71 17.14 -2.16 11.24
N ASN A 72 16.57 -1.65 10.15
CA ASN A 72 15.69 -2.41 9.26
C ASN A 72 16.16 -2.44 7.79
N LYS A 73 17.24 -1.71 7.46
CA LYS A 73 17.80 -1.60 6.11
C LYS A 73 16.85 -1.01 5.06
N LEU A 74 15.85 -0.25 5.50
CA LEU A 74 14.93 0.52 4.65
C LEU A 74 15.23 2.03 4.75
N PRO A 75 14.73 2.87 3.83
CA PRO A 75 14.81 4.32 3.97
C PRO A 75 14.28 4.80 5.33
N VAL A 76 14.85 5.87 5.87
CA VAL A 76 14.34 6.50 7.10
C VAL A 76 12.94 7.08 6.84
N THR A 77 12.05 6.92 7.82
CA THR A 77 10.64 7.34 7.76
C THR A 77 10.30 8.24 8.95
N CYS A 78 9.19 8.98 8.89
CA CYS A 78 8.74 9.89 9.96
C CYS A 78 8.72 9.19 11.33
N THR A 79 8.14 7.99 11.38
CA THR A 79 7.94 7.22 12.61
C THR A 79 9.22 6.68 13.22
N ASN A 80 10.35 6.67 12.49
CA ASN A 80 11.64 6.26 13.05
C ASN A 80 12.17 7.26 14.09
N CYS A 81 11.68 8.49 14.09
CA CYS A 81 12.05 9.53 15.06
C CYS A 81 10.85 10.09 15.82
N HIS A 82 9.68 10.22 15.18
CA HIS A 82 8.51 10.87 15.79
C HIS A 82 7.54 9.91 16.51
N GLY A 83 7.73 8.60 16.39
CA GLY A 83 6.77 7.62 16.90
C GLY A 83 5.52 7.53 16.04
N GLN A 84 4.47 6.91 16.58
CA GLN A 84 3.18 6.70 15.92
C GLN A 84 2.14 7.71 16.46
N PRO A 85 1.45 8.44 15.57
CA PRO A 85 0.37 9.34 15.98
C PRO A 85 -0.72 8.61 16.79
N SER A 86 -1.05 9.15 17.96
CA SER A 86 -2.20 8.66 18.73
C SER A 86 -3.52 9.16 18.15
N PRO A 87 -4.69 8.59 18.53
CA PRO A 87 -5.99 9.14 18.11
C PRO A 87 -6.19 10.61 18.52
N GLN A 88 -5.53 11.06 19.58
CA GLN A 88 -5.56 12.43 20.09
C GLN A 88 -4.42 13.31 19.56
N HIS A 89 -3.64 12.85 18.56
CA HIS A 89 -2.50 13.60 18.00
C HIS A 89 -2.82 15.07 17.68
N ARG A 90 -4.02 15.32 17.15
CA ARG A 90 -4.51 16.67 16.78
C ARG A 90 -4.78 17.58 17.98
N GLU A 91 -4.84 17.03 19.18
CA GLU A 91 -5.04 17.75 20.43
C GLU A 91 -3.71 18.15 21.10
N GLY A 92 -2.57 17.84 20.46
CA GLY A 92 -1.25 18.22 20.95
C GLY A 92 -0.73 17.31 22.07
N VAL A 93 -1.27 16.10 22.21
CA VAL A 93 -0.72 15.09 23.12
C VAL A 93 0.57 14.49 22.54
N LYS A 94 1.36 13.85 23.40
CA LYS A 94 2.56 13.13 22.97
C LYS A 94 2.16 11.85 22.20
N ASP A 95 2.75 11.69 21.02
CA ASP A 95 2.66 10.46 20.23
C ASP A 95 3.44 9.30 20.86
N VAL A 96 3.10 8.06 20.47
CA VAL A 96 3.56 6.82 21.14
C VAL A 96 4.69 6.11 20.41
#